data_AF-A0A0K8VAN1-F1
#
_entry.id   AF-A0A0K8VAN1-F1
#
_cell.length_a   1.000
_cell.length_b   1.000
_cell.length_c   1.000
_cell.angle_alpha   90.00
_cell.angle_beta   90.00
_cell.angle_gamma   90.00
#
_symmetry.space_group_name_H-M   'P 1'
#
loop_
_entity.id
_entity.type
_entity.pdbx_description
1 polymer ?
#
loop_
_entity_poly.entity_id
_entity_poly.type
_entity_poly.pdbx_seq_one_letter_code
_entity_poly.pdbx_strand_id
1 'polypeptide(L)'
;MKRISEKKLEAFAVGNMGKRTLSKKEIEEQKKKEDEAAAAHVFKEFVETFQEAPSASSKVWVKAGTYDAGSRREDNREKGKLYKPGSKLDEKSAAEKAQEYAKMLASDLKKDVVPLKKKSQEKKKSNLELFKEELRQ
;
A
#
# COMPACT_ATOMS: atom_id res chain seq x y z
N MET A 1 19.10 45.64 57.55
CA MET A 1 18.78 44.46 56.70
C MET A 1 19.50 44.62 55.37
N LYS A 2 20.41 43.69 55.02
CA LYS A 2 21.13 43.74 53.73
C LYS A 2 20.18 43.26 52.62
N ARG A 3 19.89 44.12 51.63
CA ARG A 3 19.03 43.76 50.48
C ARG A 3 19.80 42.81 49.56
N ILE A 4 19.13 41.73 49.16
CA ILE A 4 19.66 40.75 48.20
C ILE A 4 19.65 41.40 46.81
N SER A 5 20.70 41.18 46.02
CA SER A 5 20.80 41.72 44.66
C SER A 5 19.87 41.00 43.71
N GLU A 6 19.34 41.71 42.72
CA GLU A 6 18.43 41.17 41.70
C GLU A 6 19.04 39.98 40.96
N LYS A 7 20.33 40.06 40.60
CA LYS A 7 21.09 38.93 40.02
C LYS A 7 21.07 37.67 40.90
N LYS A 8 21.05 37.85 42.22
CA LYS A 8 20.98 36.73 43.17
C LYS A 8 19.56 36.20 43.30
N LEU A 9 18.53 37.04 43.14
CA LEU A 9 17.13 36.62 43.05
C LEU A 9 16.84 35.85 41.74
N GLU A 10 17.43 36.28 40.62
CA GLU A 10 17.35 35.57 39.34
C GLU A 10 17.96 34.17 39.41
N ALA A 11 19.09 34.00 40.11
CA ALA A 11 19.70 32.69 40.30
C ALA A 11 18.79 31.69 41.06
N PHE A 12 17.89 32.17 41.92
CA PHE A 12 16.89 31.33 42.59
C PHE A 12 15.66 31.05 41.72
N ALA A 13 15.46 31.81 40.64
CA ALA A 13 14.42 31.57 39.64
C ALA A 13 14.84 30.54 38.57
N VAL A 14 16.09 30.05 38.60
CA VAL A 14 16.61 28.93 37.76
C VAL A 14 16.10 27.58 38.31
N GLY A 15 14.78 27.50 38.47
CA GLY A 15 14.06 26.34 38.95
C GLY A 15 12.72 26.26 38.22
N ASN A 16 12.75 25.84 36.96
CA ASN A 16 11.63 25.34 36.16
C ASN A 16 10.35 26.22 36.03
N MET A 17 10.37 27.49 36.42
CA MET A 17 9.23 28.40 36.24
C MET A 17 9.24 28.98 34.83
N GLY A 18 8.72 28.26 33.83
CA GLY A 18 8.47 28.92 32.54
C GLY A 18 8.13 28.10 31.31
N LYS A 19 8.19 26.77 31.33
CA LYS A 19 7.67 25.96 30.22
C LYS A 19 6.87 24.81 30.79
N ARG A 20 5.55 24.99 30.87
CA ARG A 20 4.63 23.84 30.93
C ARG A 20 4.98 23.01 29.70
N THR A 21 5.71 21.91 29.89
CA THR A 21 5.75 20.87 28.89
C THR A 21 4.29 20.55 28.57
N LEU A 22 3.94 20.60 27.28
CA LEU A 22 2.61 20.22 26.83
C LEU A 22 2.25 18.89 27.51
N SER A 23 1.02 18.78 27.98
CA SER A 23 0.57 17.61 28.72
C SER A 23 0.99 16.35 27.97
N LYS A 24 1.39 15.27 28.66
CA LYS A 24 1.67 13.97 28.03
C LYS A 24 0.59 13.58 27.00
N LYS A 25 -0.66 13.97 27.30
CA LYS A 25 -1.84 13.76 26.46
C LYS A 25 -1.81 14.57 25.15
N GLU A 26 -1.31 15.79 25.20
CA GLU A 26 -1.23 16.72 24.06
C GLU A 26 -0.07 16.35 23.12
N ILE A 27 1.04 15.82 23.67
CA ILE A 27 2.15 15.25 22.89
C ILE A 27 1.70 13.97 22.16
N GLU A 28 0.95 13.10 22.84
CA GLU A 28 0.40 11.89 22.23
C GLU A 28 -0.62 12.21 21.13
N GLU A 29 -1.45 13.24 21.33
CA GLU A 29 -2.40 13.69 20.32
C GLU A 29 -1.72 14.30 19.08
N GLN A 30 -0.64 15.09 19.27
CA GLN A 30 0.18 15.57 18.15
C GLN A 30 0.81 14.40 17.39
N LYS A 31 1.41 13.44 18.09
CA LYS A 31 2.03 12.28 17.47
C LYS A 31 1.02 11.42 16.71
N LYS A 32 -0.17 11.21 17.28
CA LYS A 32 -1.27 10.49 16.62
C LYS A 32 -1.73 11.19 15.34
N LYS A 33 -1.81 12.53 15.36
CA LYS A 33 -2.18 13.34 14.20
C LYS A 33 -1.12 13.28 13.10
N GLU A 34 0.15 13.28 13.46
CA GLU A 34 1.27 13.13 12.53
C GLU A 34 1.29 11.74 11.89
N ASP A 35 1.10 10.68 12.69
CA ASP A 35 1.03 9.31 12.20
C ASP A 35 -0.15 9.11 11.23
N GLU A 36 -1.31 9.70 11.53
CA GLU A 36 -2.48 9.66 10.65
C GLU A 36 -2.24 10.42 9.34
N ALA A 37 -1.58 11.59 9.39
CA ALA A 37 -1.22 12.34 8.20
C ALA A 37 -0.20 11.59 7.33
N ALA A 38 0.79 10.94 7.94
CA ALA A 38 1.76 10.10 7.25
C ALA A 38 1.08 8.89 6.59
N ALA A 39 0.18 8.22 7.31
CA ALA A 39 -0.59 7.11 6.76
C ALA A 39 -1.48 7.54 5.59
N ALA A 40 -2.13 8.70 5.70
CA ALA A 40 -2.93 9.26 4.61
C ALA A 40 -2.07 9.59 3.37
N HIS A 41 -0.85 10.08 3.56
CA HIS A 41 0.09 10.35 2.48
C HIS A 41 0.51 9.07 1.76
N VAL A 42 0.93 8.05 2.52
CA VAL A 42 1.33 6.75 1.94
C VAL A 42 0.16 6.07 1.23
N PHE A 43 -1.05 6.17 1.77
CA PHE A 43 -2.25 5.65 1.10
C PHE A 43 -2.53 6.41 -0.21
N LYS A 44 -2.35 7.73 -0.22
CA LYS A 44 -2.50 8.55 -1.42
C LYS A 44 -1.48 8.13 -2.48
N GLU A 45 -0.19 8.02 -2.12
CA GLU A 45 0.85 7.54 -3.03
C GLU A 45 0.53 6.14 -3.57
N PHE A 46 0.10 5.21 -2.71
CA PHE A 46 -0.33 3.89 -3.14
C PHE A 46 -1.46 3.98 -4.17
N VAL A 47 -2.54 4.69 -3.86
CA VAL A 47 -3.68 4.84 -4.78
C VAL A 47 -3.24 5.49 -6.09
N GLU A 48 -2.44 6.55 -6.04
CA GLU A 48 -1.91 7.23 -7.23
C GLU A 48 -1.04 6.29 -8.07
N THR A 49 -0.18 5.45 -7.46
CA THR A 49 0.67 4.50 -8.21
C THR A 49 -0.10 3.45 -9.01
N PHE A 50 -1.34 3.15 -8.61
CA PHE A 50 -2.21 2.19 -9.30
C PHE A 50 -3.28 2.86 -10.17
N GLN A 51 -3.62 4.12 -9.91
CA GLN A 51 -4.52 4.92 -10.74
C GLN A 51 -3.81 5.62 -11.89
N GLU A 52 -2.52 5.91 -11.74
CA GLU A 52 -1.66 6.28 -12.86
C GLU A 52 -1.61 5.07 -13.79
N ALA A 53 -2.49 5.09 -14.81
CA ALA A 53 -2.59 4.03 -15.79
C ALA A 53 -1.16 3.73 -16.24
N PRO A 54 -0.67 2.48 -16.10
CA PRO A 54 0.70 2.17 -16.42
C PRO A 54 0.92 2.66 -17.83
N SER A 55 1.75 3.70 -17.98
CA SER A 55 1.99 4.26 -19.30
C SER A 55 2.37 3.07 -20.18
N ALA A 56 1.58 2.83 -21.22
CA ALA A 56 1.66 1.61 -22.04
C ALA A 56 3.05 1.40 -22.68
N SER A 57 3.97 2.34 -22.44
CA SER A 57 5.36 2.41 -22.81
C SER A 57 6.35 1.64 -21.93
N SER A 58 6.00 1.17 -20.72
CA SER A 58 7.04 0.58 -19.83
C SER A 58 7.55 -0.80 -20.26
N LYS A 59 6.79 -1.55 -21.07
CA LYS A 59 7.23 -2.83 -21.65
C LYS A 59 7.07 -2.82 -23.16
N VAL A 60 8.19 -2.79 -23.86
CA VAL A 60 8.28 -2.89 -25.33
C VAL A 60 8.90 -4.21 -25.72
N TRP A 61 8.29 -4.91 -26.68
CA TRP A 61 8.90 -6.11 -27.28
C TRP A 61 9.44 -5.74 -28.65
N VAL A 62 10.73 -5.97 -28.89
CA VAL A 62 11.32 -5.75 -30.21
C VAL A 62 11.37 -7.09 -30.93
N LYS A 63 10.83 -7.15 -32.15
CA LYS A 63 10.84 -8.35 -32.98
C LYS A 63 12.27 -8.66 -33.40
N ALA A 64 12.73 -9.88 -33.12
CA ALA A 64 14.01 -10.40 -33.60
C ALA A 64 13.87 -11.06 -34.99
N GLY A 65 14.94 -11.66 -35.50
CA GLY A 65 14.86 -12.52 -36.68
C GLY A 65 13.93 -13.71 -36.44
N THR A 66 13.22 -14.14 -37.48
CA THR A 66 12.33 -15.30 -37.43
C THR A 66 12.94 -16.43 -38.24
N TYR A 67 12.88 -17.65 -37.71
CA TYR A 67 13.34 -18.83 -38.43
C TYR A 67 12.13 -19.64 -38.92
N ASP A 68 12.07 -19.87 -40.23
CA ASP A 68 11.06 -20.74 -40.83
C ASP A 68 11.56 -22.18 -40.82
N ALA A 69 11.00 -23.00 -39.91
CA ALA A 69 11.36 -24.41 -39.78
C ALA A 69 10.99 -25.25 -41.01
N GLY A 70 9.98 -24.87 -41.78
CA GLY A 70 9.54 -25.62 -42.95
C GLY A 70 10.53 -25.54 -44.12
N SER A 71 11.26 -24.43 -44.20
CA SER A 71 12.20 -24.17 -45.30
C SER A 71 13.63 -23.94 -44.85
N ARG A 72 13.89 -24.09 -43.54
CA ARG A 72 15.22 -24.02 -42.94
C ARG A 72 15.95 -22.72 -43.28
N ARG A 73 15.22 -21.60 -43.29
CA ARG A 73 15.74 -20.29 -43.68
C ARG A 73 15.42 -19.24 -42.62
N GLU A 74 16.39 -18.35 -42.39
CA GLU A 74 16.25 -17.20 -41.50
C GLU A 74 15.67 -16.01 -42.27
N ASP A 75 14.65 -15.36 -41.69
CA ASP A 75 14.11 -14.09 -42.17
C ASP A 75 14.41 -12.97 -41.16
N ASN A 76 15.17 -12.00 -41.63
CA ASN A 76 15.64 -10.85 -40.88
C ASN A 76 14.98 -9.53 -41.33
N ARG A 77 13.98 -9.56 -42.22
CA ARG A 77 13.33 -8.35 -42.77
C ARG A 77 12.59 -7.52 -41.73
N GLU A 78 12.08 -8.16 -40.69
CA GLU A 78 11.28 -7.49 -39.64
C GLU A 78 12.02 -7.32 -38.31
N LYS A 79 13.32 -7.64 -38.28
CA LYS A 79 14.14 -7.44 -37.08
C LYS A 79 14.16 -5.95 -36.71
N GLY A 80 14.10 -5.65 -35.41
CA GLY A 80 14.11 -4.28 -34.91
C GLY A 80 12.75 -3.57 -34.91
N LYS A 81 11.71 -4.16 -35.49
CA LYS A 81 10.35 -3.60 -35.42
C LYS A 81 9.76 -3.78 -34.01
N LEU A 82 9.04 -2.77 -33.53
CA LEU A 82 8.32 -2.86 -32.25
C LEU A 82 7.12 -3.81 -32.39
N TYR A 83 7.17 -4.94 -31.70
CA TYR A 83 6.08 -5.90 -31.61
C TYR A 83 5.06 -5.43 -30.57
N LYS A 84 3.85 -5.14 -31.06
CA LYS A 84 2.67 -4.84 -30.26
C LYS A 84 1.63 -5.93 -30.50
N PRO A 85 1.55 -6.97 -29.65
CA PRO A 85 0.50 -7.97 -29.80
C PRO A 85 -0.86 -7.27 -29.66
N GLY A 86 -1.63 -7.25 -30.74
CA GLY A 86 -3.01 -6.81 -30.67
C GLY A 86 -3.81 -7.80 -29.84
N SER A 87 -4.50 -7.32 -28.80
CA SER A 87 -5.46 -8.14 -28.06
C SER A 87 -6.56 -8.57 -29.03
N LYS A 88 -6.74 -9.88 -29.20
CA LYS A 88 -7.88 -10.45 -29.94
C LYS A 88 -9.12 -10.60 -29.04
N LEU A 89 -9.04 -10.17 -27.77
CA LEU A 89 -10.21 -10.07 -26.91
C LEU A 89 -11.03 -8.87 -27.37
N ASP A 90 -12.29 -9.11 -27.76
CA ASP A 90 -13.28 -8.05 -27.99
C ASP A 90 -13.19 -7.02 -26.87
N GLU A 91 -13.26 -5.73 -27.24
CA GLU A 91 -13.28 -4.59 -26.32
C GLU A 91 -14.60 -4.56 -25.51
N LYS A 92 -14.82 -5.59 -24.69
CA LYS A 92 -15.78 -5.47 -23.60
C LYS A 92 -15.25 -4.39 -22.68
N SER A 93 -16.11 -3.41 -22.41
CA SER A 93 -15.79 -2.27 -21.59
C SER A 93 -15.17 -2.73 -20.26
N ALA A 94 -14.23 -1.96 -19.71
CA ALA A 94 -13.69 -2.23 -18.37
C ALA A 94 -14.83 -2.41 -17.33
N ALA A 95 -15.98 -1.74 -17.54
CA ALA A 95 -17.18 -1.91 -16.75
C ALA A 95 -17.80 -3.32 -16.89
N GLU A 96 -17.85 -3.88 -18.10
CA GLU A 96 -18.36 -5.24 -18.32
C GLU A 96 -17.43 -6.30 -17.71
N LYS A 97 -16.12 -6.09 -17.81
CA LYS A 97 -15.14 -6.98 -17.17
C LYS A 97 -15.24 -6.96 -15.64
N ALA A 98 -15.47 -5.78 -15.06
CA ALA A 98 -15.71 -5.63 -13.63
C ALA A 98 -17.03 -6.29 -13.18
N GLN A 99 -18.09 -6.16 -13.99
CA GLN A 99 -19.37 -6.83 -13.75
C GLN A 99 -19.26 -8.35 -13.81
N GLU A 100 -18.49 -8.89 -14.77
CA GLU A 100 -18.26 -10.32 -14.92
C GLU A 100 -17.45 -10.88 -13.74
N TYR A 101 -16.42 -10.17 -13.29
CA TYR A 101 -15.64 -10.54 -12.11
C TYR A 101 -16.48 -10.51 -10.82
N ALA A 102 -17.33 -9.49 -10.65
CA ALA A 102 -18.25 -9.41 -9.52
C ALA A 102 -19.27 -10.57 -9.50
N LYS A 103 -19.75 -10.98 -10.68
CA LYS A 103 -20.64 -12.14 -10.81
C LYS A 103 -19.92 -13.45 -10.46
N MET A 104 -18.66 -13.64 -10.86
CA MET A 104 -17.88 -14.81 -10.47
C MET A 104 -17.65 -14.88 -8.95
N LEU A 105 -17.25 -13.78 -8.32
CA LEU A 105 -17.09 -13.72 -6.86
C LEU A 105 -18.41 -14.03 -6.13
N ALA A 106 -19.52 -13.49 -6.62
CA ALA A 106 -20.84 -13.74 -6.04
C ALA A 106 -21.30 -15.19 -6.21
N SER A 107 -20.87 -15.88 -7.27
CA SER A 107 -21.16 -17.31 -7.45
C SER A 107 -20.31 -18.21 -6.56
N ASP A 108 -19.08 -17.83 -6.23
CA ASP A 108 -18.24 -18.57 -5.30
C ASP A 108 -18.73 -18.43 -3.85
N LEU A 109 -19.15 -17.23 -3.45
CA LEU A 109 -19.68 -17.00 -2.09
C LEU A 109 -21.01 -17.74 -1.83
N LYS A 110 -21.78 -18.05 -2.89
CA LYS A 110 -23.04 -18.79 -2.78
C LYS A 110 -22.85 -20.30 -2.62
N LYS A 111 -21.66 -20.85 -2.92
CA LYS A 111 -21.37 -22.27 -2.74
C LYS A 111 -21.01 -22.64 -1.29
N ASP A 112 -20.64 -21.66 -0.48
CA ASP A 112 -20.27 -21.86 0.94
C ASP A 112 -21.43 -21.67 1.94
N VAL A 113 -22.64 -21.35 1.49
CA VAL A 113 -23.82 -21.27 2.37
C VAL A 113 -24.48 -22.65 2.50
N VAL A 114 -23.72 -23.63 2.99
CA VAL A 114 -24.28 -24.87 3.55
C VAL A 114 -24.47 -24.65 5.06
N PRO A 115 -25.69 -24.75 5.62
CA PRO A 115 -25.95 -24.37 7.00
C PRO A 115 -25.54 -25.50 7.97
N LEU A 116 -24.26 -25.60 8.33
CA LEU A 116 -23.80 -26.56 9.34
C LEU A 116 -23.13 -25.89 10.55
N LYS A 117 -23.93 -25.81 11.62
CA LYS A 117 -23.61 -25.94 13.05
C LYS A 117 -22.38 -25.20 13.62
N LYS A 118 -22.71 -24.21 14.46
CA LYS A 118 -21.86 -23.65 15.55
C LYS A 118 -21.01 -24.75 16.21
N LYS A 119 -19.71 -24.77 15.93
CA LYS A 119 -18.71 -25.38 16.80
C LYS A 119 -17.65 -24.32 17.07
N SER A 120 -17.51 -24.00 18.35
CA SER A 120 -16.46 -23.16 18.91
C SER A 120 -15.11 -23.62 18.37
N GLN A 121 -14.61 -22.94 17.34
CA GLN A 121 -13.24 -23.03 16.89
C GLN A 121 -12.63 -21.71 17.33
N GLU A 122 -11.74 -21.77 18.33
CA GLU A 122 -10.81 -20.69 18.61
C GLU A 122 -10.26 -20.20 17.28
N LYS A 123 -10.50 -18.92 16.99
CA LYS A 123 -10.09 -18.30 15.74
C LYS A 123 -8.60 -18.58 15.58
N LYS A 124 -8.20 -19.21 14.48
CA LYS A 124 -6.78 -19.30 14.10
C LYS A 124 -6.22 -17.89 14.27
N LYS A 125 -5.17 -17.76 15.08
CA LYS A 125 -4.53 -16.47 15.35
C LYS A 125 -4.27 -15.79 14.02
N SER A 126 -4.68 -14.52 13.91
CA SER A 126 -4.44 -13.72 12.71
C SER A 126 -2.91 -13.64 12.47
N ASN A 127 -2.45 -13.53 11.22
CA ASN A 127 -1.03 -13.31 10.92
C ASN A 127 -0.44 -12.14 11.75
N LEU A 128 -1.26 -11.13 12.06
CA LEU A 128 -0.86 -10.01 12.89
C LEU A 128 -0.63 -10.40 14.36
N GLU A 129 -1.40 -11.34 14.89
CA GLU A 129 -1.22 -11.84 16.26
C GLU A 129 0.01 -12.73 16.35
N LEU A 130 0.24 -13.59 15.35
CA LEU A 130 1.45 -14.40 15.26
C LEU A 130 2.70 -13.51 15.30
N PHE A 131 2.71 -12.45 14.48
CA PHE A 131 3.85 -11.54 14.39
C PHE A 131 4.14 -10.79 15.71
N LYS A 132 3.09 -10.41 16.45
CA LYS A 132 3.25 -9.78 17.77
C LYS A 132 3.79 -10.74 18.83
N GLU A 133 3.50 -12.04 18.70
CA GLU A 133 3.97 -13.08 19.60
C GLU A 133 5.45 -13.36 19.39
N GLU A 134 5.92 -13.39 18.13
CA GLU A 134 7.35 -13.52 17.77
C GLU A 134 8.20 -12.36 18.29
N LEU A 135 7.68 -11.12 18.27
CA LEU A 135 8.38 -9.95 18.83
C LEU A 135 8.44 -9.92 20.36
N ARG A 136 7.64 -10.76 21.04
CA ARG A 136 7.64 -10.88 22.50
C ARG A 136 8.55 -12.03 22.99
N GLN A 137 9.10 -12.81 22.08
CA GLN A 137 10.11 -13.84 22.33
C GLN A 137 11.52 -13.22 22.34
#